data_AF-A0A932M0Y5-F1
#
_entry.id   AF-A0A932M0Y5-F1
#
_cell.length_a   1.000
_cell.length_b   1.000
_cell.length_c   1.000
_cell.angle_alpha   90.00
_cell.angle_beta   90.00
_cell.angle_gamma   90.00
#
_symmetry.space_group_name_H-M   'P 1'
#
loop_
_entity.id
_entity.type
_entity.pdbx_description
1 polymer ?
#
loop_
_entity_poly.entity_id
_entity_poly.type
_entity_poly.pdbx_seq_one_letter_code
_entity_poly.pdbx_strand_id
1 'polypeptide(L)'
;MNQVKASGGSGRATPVEDPVLIRQAMQDLRTHEVEFPIKVEGTHTLPYTARVLRVDEGKGLIHLKLIRPLPHELAVGAAFEMLFSLMELRFEAPTVFQGREDYLLYRFSIPIRLQPSDRRVAKRYPFRPREKAYVIAQDGGVPGHGLSGPLVNLSVGGLAFRVDRVMRLDDHMRITPGLGFFERGKALPMLKIRDLPNLPVFDARGTLANACERDGEFIIGVQFGELRESEFKEILDVLAIRENMQRAATVSSGEIRRDAGSRGSRENKGPAARISPAGTQTPDALHRLGRRCTRIILAMEPGAGREQIQQAFSSAGFLRMEAVDTLDRALAEVRAERSAACPLLVLESGPAKDRAISAIQSLQKDLGETRELTAALLVREEPLPPTEDPLIRPVPWPDAANTAWLPILDELAGLEYNA
;
A
#
# COMPACT_ATOMS: atom_id res chain seq x y z
N MET A 1 27.67 5.99 -27.47
CA MET A 1 26.91 7.25 -27.35
C MET A 1 25.43 6.94 -27.18
N ASN A 2 24.88 7.23 -26.00
CA ASN A 2 23.53 7.75 -25.72
C ASN A 2 23.29 7.56 -24.22
N GLN A 3 23.88 8.48 -23.45
CA GLN A 3 23.48 8.71 -22.07
C GLN A 3 22.04 9.24 -22.09
N VAL A 4 21.10 8.47 -21.56
CA VAL A 4 19.82 9.00 -21.16
C VAL A 4 20.07 9.84 -19.92
N LYS A 5 19.98 11.16 -20.10
CA LYS A 5 19.97 12.17 -19.04
C LYS A 5 18.96 11.75 -17.97
N ALA A 6 19.44 11.53 -16.75
CA ALA A 6 18.61 11.40 -15.57
C ALA A 6 18.03 12.78 -15.23
N SER A 7 16.84 13.07 -15.76
CA SER A 7 15.98 14.14 -15.26
C SER A 7 14.97 13.59 -14.27
N GLY A 8 14.85 14.26 -13.11
CA GLY A 8 13.66 14.29 -12.24
C GLY A 8 13.03 12.95 -11.85
N GLY A 9 13.29 12.48 -10.64
CA GLY A 9 12.73 11.24 -10.09
C GLY A 9 11.21 11.13 -10.18
N SER A 10 10.74 10.23 -11.05
CA SER A 10 9.57 9.39 -10.80
C SER A 10 9.81 8.02 -11.46
N GLY A 11 10.80 7.28 -10.94
CA GLY A 11 11.21 5.97 -11.47
C GLY A 11 10.23 4.83 -11.18
N ARG A 12 8.93 5.04 -11.39
CA ARG A 12 7.92 3.98 -11.36
C ARG A 12 7.60 3.59 -12.81
N ALA A 13 7.66 2.29 -13.09
CA ALA A 13 7.20 1.76 -14.38
C ALA A 13 5.69 2.04 -14.58
N THR A 14 5.26 2.08 -15.83
CA THR A 14 3.88 2.40 -16.22
C THR A 14 2.88 1.47 -15.50
N PRO A 15 1.79 2.00 -14.93
CA PRO A 15 0.75 1.17 -14.31
C PRO A 15 0.13 0.21 -15.34
N VAL A 16 -0.21 -1.00 -14.90
CA VAL A 16 -1.02 -1.94 -15.67
C VAL A 16 -2.50 -1.61 -15.41
N GLU A 17 -3.23 -1.23 -16.46
CA GLU A 17 -4.66 -0.89 -16.38
C GLU A 17 -5.56 -1.85 -17.17
N ASP A 18 -5.00 -2.85 -17.86
CA ASP A 18 -5.76 -3.84 -18.63
C ASP A 18 -6.55 -4.77 -17.69
N PRO A 19 -7.90 -4.73 -17.72
CA PRO A 19 -8.74 -5.53 -16.83
C PRO A 19 -8.52 -7.04 -16.96
N VAL A 20 -8.16 -7.52 -18.16
CA VAL A 20 -7.92 -8.95 -18.39
C VAL A 20 -6.66 -9.40 -17.65
N LEU A 21 -5.57 -8.62 -17.78
CA LEU A 21 -4.32 -8.88 -17.08
C LEU A 21 -4.48 -8.77 -15.56
N ILE A 22 -5.30 -7.83 -15.08
CA ILE A 22 -5.52 -7.66 -13.64
C ILE A 22 -6.33 -8.82 -13.05
N ARG A 23 -7.36 -9.29 -13.77
CA ARG A 23 -8.12 -10.47 -13.36
C ARG A 23 -7.23 -11.72 -13.36
N GLN A 24 -6.40 -11.90 -14.39
CA GLN A 24 -5.43 -12.98 -14.43
C GLN A 24 -4.46 -12.91 -13.25
N ALA A 25 -3.96 -11.73 -12.91
CA ALA A 25 -3.12 -11.51 -11.74
C ALA A 25 -3.82 -11.95 -10.42
N MET A 26 -5.10 -11.62 -10.24
CA MET A 26 -5.86 -12.05 -9.06
C MET A 26 -6.09 -13.58 -9.04
N GLN A 27 -6.35 -14.18 -10.20
CA GLN A 27 -6.47 -15.64 -10.37
C GLN A 27 -5.14 -16.35 -10.07
N ASP A 28 -4.01 -15.78 -10.47
CA ASP A 28 -2.68 -16.31 -10.20
C ASP A 28 -2.36 -16.27 -8.71
N LEU A 29 -2.67 -15.16 -8.02
CA LEU A 29 -2.52 -15.06 -6.56
C LEU A 29 -3.36 -16.12 -5.83
N ARG A 30 -4.58 -16.41 -6.31
CA ARG A 30 -5.43 -17.48 -5.78
C ARG A 30 -4.80 -18.85 -6.00
N THR A 31 -4.42 -19.14 -7.25
CA THR A 31 -3.92 -20.45 -7.68
C THR A 31 -2.63 -20.85 -6.98
N HIS A 32 -1.74 -19.88 -6.75
CA HIS A 32 -0.47 -20.10 -6.05
C HIS A 32 -0.55 -19.87 -4.54
N GLU A 33 -1.75 -19.62 -4.00
CA GLU A 33 -1.99 -19.37 -2.57
C GLU A 33 -1.07 -18.29 -1.95
N VAL A 34 -0.73 -17.26 -2.73
CA VAL A 34 0.25 -16.25 -2.32
C VAL A 34 -0.30 -15.42 -1.17
N GLU A 35 0.46 -15.36 -0.08
CA GLU A 35 0.21 -14.43 1.02
C GLU A 35 0.82 -13.07 0.71
N PHE A 36 0.06 -12.00 0.96
CA PHE A 36 0.53 -10.64 0.75
C PHE A 36 -0.04 -9.67 1.79
N PRO A 37 0.71 -8.62 2.13
CA PRO A 37 0.21 -7.56 2.98
C PRO A 37 -0.85 -6.69 2.28
N ILE A 38 -1.89 -6.33 3.02
CA ILE A 38 -2.82 -5.25 2.72
C ILE A 38 -2.78 -4.23 3.86
N LYS A 39 -2.92 -2.95 3.56
CA LYS A 39 -2.97 -1.88 4.58
C LYS A 39 -4.06 -0.88 4.24
N VAL A 40 -4.65 -0.26 5.26
CA VAL A 40 -5.58 0.85 5.07
C VAL A 40 -4.81 2.05 4.55
N GLU A 41 -5.28 2.66 3.46
CA GLU A 41 -4.65 3.82 2.85
C GLU A 41 -4.52 4.99 3.86
N GLY A 42 -3.38 5.68 3.86
CA GLY A 42 -3.15 6.83 4.74
C GLY A 42 -2.89 6.51 6.22
N THR A 43 -2.84 5.24 6.61
CA THR A 43 -2.57 4.85 8.01
C THR A 43 -1.17 4.26 8.19
N HIS A 44 -0.58 4.47 9.37
CA HIS A 44 0.65 3.80 9.82
C HIS A 44 0.35 2.48 10.54
N THR A 45 -0.81 1.86 10.27
CA THR A 45 -1.16 0.58 10.88
C THR A 45 -0.29 -0.54 10.33
N LEU A 46 0.00 -1.54 11.16
CA LEU A 46 0.69 -2.73 10.69
C LEU A 46 -0.15 -3.40 9.59
N PRO A 47 0.45 -3.80 8.46
CA PRO A 47 -0.30 -4.44 7.40
C PRO A 47 -0.92 -5.76 7.87
N TYR A 48 -2.08 -6.08 7.31
CA TYR A 48 -2.76 -7.35 7.48
C TYR A 48 -2.27 -8.31 6.41
N THR A 49 -1.86 -9.52 6.81
CA THR A 49 -1.57 -10.57 5.84
C THR A 49 -2.88 -11.14 5.32
N ALA A 50 -3.02 -11.17 4.00
CA ALA A 50 -4.19 -11.64 3.28
C ALA A 50 -3.79 -12.67 2.22
N ARG A 51 -4.74 -13.51 1.84
CA ARG A 51 -4.65 -14.45 0.72
C ARG A 51 -5.94 -14.45 -0.07
N VAL A 52 -5.85 -14.53 -1.40
CA VAL A 52 -7.05 -14.64 -2.25
C VAL A 52 -7.63 -16.06 -2.10
N LEU A 53 -8.88 -16.15 -1.63
CA LEU A 53 -9.61 -17.41 -1.54
C LEU A 53 -10.50 -17.62 -2.78
N ARG A 54 -11.18 -16.57 -3.23
CA ARG A 54 -12.10 -16.60 -4.37
C ARG A 54 -12.01 -15.29 -5.16
N VAL A 55 -12.19 -15.39 -6.49
CA VAL A 55 -12.33 -14.25 -7.40
C VAL A 55 -13.70 -14.41 -8.06
N ASP A 56 -14.57 -13.42 -7.93
CA ASP A 56 -15.90 -13.36 -8.52
C ASP A 56 -15.89 -12.29 -9.62
N GLU A 57 -15.59 -12.72 -10.84
CA GLU A 57 -15.37 -11.81 -11.98
C GLU A 57 -16.63 -11.10 -12.45
N GLY A 58 -17.80 -11.74 -12.29
CA GLY A 58 -19.09 -11.16 -12.66
C GLY A 58 -19.47 -10.01 -11.74
N LYS A 59 -19.12 -10.10 -10.45
CA LYS A 59 -19.41 -9.08 -9.44
C LYS A 59 -18.26 -8.09 -9.21
N GLY A 60 -17.11 -8.28 -9.85
CA GLY A 60 -15.93 -7.44 -9.63
C GLY A 60 -15.32 -7.60 -8.23
N LEU A 61 -15.49 -8.75 -7.58
CA LEU A 61 -15.10 -8.96 -6.18
C LEU A 61 -13.95 -9.97 -6.03
N ILE A 62 -13.10 -9.73 -5.03
CA ILE A 62 -12.15 -10.71 -4.49
C ILE A 62 -12.49 -11.00 -3.03
N HIS A 63 -12.41 -12.26 -2.65
CA HIS A 63 -12.61 -12.72 -1.29
C HIS A 63 -11.25 -12.99 -0.67
N LEU A 64 -10.89 -12.19 0.34
CA LEU A 64 -9.61 -12.27 1.01
C LEU A 64 -9.77 -12.94 2.37
N LYS A 65 -9.00 -14.00 2.60
CA LYS A 65 -8.83 -14.60 3.92
C LYS A 65 -7.66 -13.93 4.62
N LEU A 66 -7.90 -13.36 5.80
CA LEU A 66 -6.89 -12.66 6.59
C LEU A 66 -6.39 -13.54 7.74
N ILE A 67 -5.18 -13.28 8.24
CA ILE A 67 -4.63 -13.96 9.43
C ILE A 67 -5.16 -13.33 10.73
N ARG A 68 -5.48 -12.04 10.70
CA ARG A 68 -6.00 -11.28 11.84
C ARG A 68 -7.30 -10.59 11.44
N PRO A 69 -8.28 -10.47 12.35
CA PRO A 69 -9.51 -9.79 12.03
C PRO A 69 -9.20 -8.32 11.73
N LEU A 70 -9.89 -7.78 10.72
CA LEU A 70 -9.98 -6.34 10.56
C LEU A 70 -10.76 -5.76 11.74
N PRO A 71 -10.48 -4.51 12.13
CA PRO A 71 -11.31 -3.78 13.08
C PRO A 71 -12.77 -3.90 12.67
N HIS A 72 -13.65 -4.21 13.63
CA HIS A 72 -15.08 -4.34 13.35
C HIS A 72 -15.70 -3.01 12.87
N GLU A 73 -15.03 -1.89 13.15
CA GLU A 73 -15.48 -0.53 12.85
C GLU A 73 -15.08 -0.05 11.43
N LEU A 74 -14.56 -0.96 10.60
CA LEU A 74 -14.07 -0.61 9.28
C LEU A 74 -15.25 -0.45 8.30
N ALA A 75 -15.53 0.79 7.89
CA ALA A 75 -16.66 1.12 7.02
C ALA A 75 -16.49 0.49 5.62
N VAL A 76 -17.61 0.02 5.04
CA VAL A 76 -17.68 -0.31 3.61
C VAL A 76 -17.25 0.92 2.81
N GLY A 77 -16.46 0.72 1.76
CA GLY A 77 -15.85 1.83 1.01
C GLY A 77 -14.45 2.21 1.50
N ALA A 78 -13.99 1.69 2.64
CA ALA A 78 -12.62 1.95 3.10
C ALA A 78 -11.57 1.46 2.10
N ALA A 79 -10.64 2.35 1.75
CA ALA A 79 -9.58 2.09 0.79
C ALA A 79 -8.40 1.34 1.42
N PHE A 80 -7.93 0.32 0.70
CA PHE A 80 -6.75 -0.47 1.03
C PHE A 80 -5.77 -0.48 -0.12
N GLU A 81 -4.51 -0.66 0.23
CA GLU A 81 -3.44 -0.95 -0.71
C GLU A 81 -2.96 -2.38 -0.50
N MET A 82 -3.08 -3.20 -1.55
CA MET A 82 -2.50 -4.54 -1.62
C MET A 82 -1.06 -4.44 -2.11
N LEU A 83 -0.17 -5.19 -1.48
CA LEU A 83 1.26 -5.19 -1.80
C LEU A 83 1.71 -6.64 -2.04
N PHE A 84 1.64 -7.11 -3.27
CA PHE A 84 1.94 -8.50 -3.61
C PHE A 84 3.06 -8.61 -4.64
N SER A 85 3.58 -9.82 -4.82
CA SER A 85 4.54 -10.12 -5.88
C SER A 85 3.92 -11.13 -6.83
N LEU A 86 3.99 -10.86 -8.13
CA LEU A 86 3.69 -11.81 -9.19
C LEU A 86 4.99 -12.04 -9.96
N MET A 87 5.39 -13.31 -10.04
CA MET A 87 6.72 -13.67 -10.51
C MET A 87 7.80 -12.92 -9.70
N GLU A 88 8.54 -12.01 -10.32
CA GLU A 88 9.64 -11.24 -9.73
C GLU A 88 9.28 -9.74 -9.56
N LEU A 89 8.06 -9.33 -9.92
CA LEU A 89 7.62 -7.94 -9.87
C LEU A 89 6.71 -7.72 -8.67
N ARG A 90 7.02 -6.67 -7.90
CA ARG A 90 6.18 -6.22 -6.80
C ARG A 90 5.19 -5.18 -7.28
N PHE A 91 3.92 -5.35 -6.94
CA PHE A 91 2.83 -4.44 -7.30
C PHE A 91 2.21 -3.83 -6.04
N GLU A 92 1.80 -2.56 -6.17
CA GLU A 92 0.86 -1.88 -5.30
C GLU A 92 -0.48 -1.82 -6.06
N ALA A 93 -1.55 -2.32 -5.45
CA ALA A 93 -2.86 -2.36 -6.08
C ALA A 93 -3.91 -1.80 -5.12
N PRO A 94 -4.61 -0.71 -5.48
CA PRO A 94 -5.70 -0.21 -4.66
C PRO A 94 -6.89 -1.18 -4.71
N THR A 95 -7.51 -1.40 -3.56
CA THR A 95 -8.73 -2.19 -3.42
C THR A 95 -9.62 -1.54 -2.36
N VAL A 96 -10.91 -1.84 -2.39
CA VAL A 96 -11.89 -1.25 -1.46
C VAL A 96 -12.60 -2.35 -0.70
N PHE A 97 -12.77 -2.13 0.60
CA PHE A 97 -13.49 -3.05 1.47
C PHE A 97 -15.00 -3.02 1.18
N GLN A 98 -15.59 -4.20 0.97
CA GLN A 98 -17.00 -4.41 0.58
C GLN A 98 -17.79 -5.16 1.67
N GLY A 99 -17.21 -5.29 2.87
CA GLY A 99 -17.85 -5.96 4.00
C GLY A 99 -17.27 -7.33 4.33
N ARG A 100 -17.73 -7.85 5.47
CA ARG A 100 -17.33 -9.16 6.00
C ARG A 100 -18.29 -10.23 5.50
N GLU A 101 -17.75 -11.38 5.12
CA GLU A 101 -18.55 -12.56 4.73
C GLU A 101 -18.56 -13.61 5.85
N ASP A 102 -17.40 -13.89 6.44
CA ASP A 102 -17.28 -14.87 7.54
C ASP A 102 -16.11 -14.50 8.48
N TYR A 103 -15.81 -15.35 9.47
CA TYR A 103 -14.63 -15.23 10.32
C TYR A 103 -13.34 -15.19 9.49
N LEU A 104 -12.68 -14.03 9.52
CA LEU A 104 -11.47 -13.73 8.77
C LEU A 104 -11.64 -13.72 7.24
N LEU A 105 -12.86 -13.85 6.72
CA LEU A 105 -13.15 -13.80 5.29
C LEU A 105 -13.89 -12.50 4.97
N TYR A 106 -13.30 -11.73 4.08
CA TYR A 106 -13.74 -10.39 3.75
C TYR A 106 -13.83 -10.19 2.25
N ARG A 107 -14.80 -9.38 1.83
CA ARG A 107 -15.01 -9.03 0.43
C ARG A 107 -14.32 -7.71 0.12
N PHE A 108 -13.65 -7.68 -1.01
CA PHE A 108 -12.95 -6.52 -1.52
C PHE A 108 -13.22 -6.36 -3.01
N SER A 109 -13.08 -5.16 -3.56
CA SER A 109 -13.14 -4.95 -5.01
C SER A 109 -11.91 -5.53 -5.71
N ILE A 110 -12.07 -6.07 -6.93
CA ILE A 110 -10.94 -6.33 -7.81
C ILE A 110 -10.22 -4.99 -8.07
N PRO A 111 -8.88 -4.93 -7.94
CA PRO A 111 -8.14 -3.73 -8.28
C PRO A 111 -8.36 -3.34 -9.75
N ILE A 112 -8.40 -2.04 -10.01
CA ILE A 112 -8.56 -1.49 -11.37
C ILE A 112 -7.23 -1.14 -12.03
N ARG A 113 -6.14 -1.15 -11.24
CA ARG A 113 -4.79 -0.86 -11.70
C ARG A 113 -3.78 -1.60 -10.83
N LEU A 114 -2.67 -2.00 -11.43
CA LEU A 114 -1.50 -2.50 -10.72
C LEU A 114 -0.35 -1.52 -10.95
N GLN A 115 0.09 -0.86 -9.89
CA GLN A 115 1.26 0.01 -9.94
C GLN A 115 2.50 -0.83 -9.63
N PRO A 116 3.48 -0.94 -10.53
CA PRO A 116 4.78 -1.49 -10.16
C PRO A 116 5.36 -0.71 -8.98
N SER A 117 5.50 -1.41 -7.85
CA SER A 117 6.10 -0.89 -6.60
C SER A 117 7.63 -0.91 -6.69
N ASP A 118 8.17 -1.75 -7.58
CA ASP A 118 9.61 -1.91 -7.66
C ASP A 118 10.25 -0.67 -8.30
N ARG A 119 10.86 0.16 -7.45
CA ARG A 119 11.71 1.29 -7.86
C ARG A 119 13.08 0.82 -8.37
N ARG A 120 13.33 -0.50 -8.38
CA ARG A 120 14.64 -1.06 -8.70
C ARG A 120 14.77 -1.27 -10.20
N VAL A 121 15.85 -0.72 -10.74
CA VAL A 121 16.23 -0.87 -12.14
C VAL A 121 16.90 -2.23 -12.41
N ALA A 122 17.41 -2.91 -11.37
CA ALA A 122 18.15 -4.17 -11.50
C ALA A 122 17.73 -5.24 -10.46
N LYS A 123 17.59 -6.49 -10.93
CA LYS A 123 17.29 -7.67 -10.10
C LYS A 123 18.37 -7.91 -9.05
N ARG A 124 17.96 -8.25 -7.82
CA ARG A 124 18.86 -8.58 -6.70
C ARG A 124 18.86 -10.08 -6.46
N TYR A 125 20.04 -10.65 -6.38
CA TYR A 125 20.26 -12.05 -6.12
C TYR A 125 20.62 -12.24 -4.65
N PRO A 126 19.76 -12.86 -3.81
CA PRO A 126 20.06 -13.16 -2.42
C PRO A 126 21.26 -14.10 -2.28
N PHE A 127 22.03 -13.96 -1.22
CA PHE A 127 23.10 -14.85 -0.79
C PHE A 127 22.74 -15.49 0.56
N ARG A 128 22.95 -16.80 0.69
CA ARG A 128 22.71 -17.50 1.96
C ARG A 128 23.96 -17.42 2.85
N PRO A 129 23.84 -17.40 4.19
CA PRO A 129 24.99 -17.35 5.09
C PRO A 129 26.05 -18.45 4.86
N ARG A 130 25.62 -19.64 4.41
CA ARG A 130 26.51 -20.76 4.09
C ARG A 130 27.44 -20.53 2.89
N GLU A 131 27.15 -19.54 2.06
CA GLU A 131 27.88 -19.25 0.83
C GLU A 131 29.17 -18.44 1.07
N LYS A 132 29.43 -18.04 2.33
CA LYS A 132 30.66 -17.38 2.80
C LYS A 132 31.06 -16.06 2.13
N ALA A 133 30.32 -15.59 1.13
CA ALA A 133 30.54 -14.29 0.50
C ALA A 133 30.54 -13.17 1.55
N TYR A 134 31.60 -12.38 1.57
CA TYR A 134 31.90 -11.46 2.67
C TYR A 134 32.27 -10.08 2.15
N VAL A 135 31.74 -9.03 2.78
CA VAL A 135 31.94 -7.64 2.37
C VAL A 135 32.83 -6.92 3.38
N ILE A 136 33.75 -6.12 2.85
CA ILE A 136 34.59 -5.19 3.60
C ILE A 136 34.41 -3.82 2.97
N ALA A 137 33.96 -2.84 3.75
CA ALA A 137 33.77 -1.47 3.30
C ALA A 137 34.52 -0.49 4.21
N GLN A 138 34.90 0.67 3.69
CA GLN A 138 35.57 1.73 4.45
C GLN A 138 35.03 3.09 4.03
N ASP A 139 34.79 3.97 5.01
CA ASP A 139 34.08 5.23 4.84
C ASP A 139 34.96 6.48 4.59
N GLY A 140 36.25 6.29 4.25
CA GLY A 140 37.17 7.39 3.99
C GLY A 140 38.62 7.06 4.36
N GLY A 141 39.46 8.10 4.47
CA GLY A 141 40.83 7.98 5.02
C GLY A 141 40.85 7.83 6.54
N VAL A 142 42.00 8.05 7.16
CA VAL A 142 42.20 8.07 8.61
C VAL A 142 42.04 9.54 9.07
N PRO A 143 41.06 9.91 9.92
CA PRO A 143 40.13 9.05 10.67
C PRO A 143 38.91 8.57 9.89
N GLY A 144 38.52 7.32 10.16
CA GLY A 144 37.38 6.65 9.50
C GLY A 144 37.02 5.31 10.16
N HIS A 145 36.05 4.63 9.56
CA HIS A 145 35.50 3.35 10.01
C HIS A 145 35.57 2.30 8.91
N GLY A 146 36.04 1.11 9.29
CA GLY A 146 35.92 -0.12 8.51
C GLY A 146 34.68 -0.89 8.93
N LEU A 147 33.87 -1.29 7.96
CA LEU A 147 32.67 -2.11 8.13
C LEU A 147 32.93 -3.48 7.52
N SER A 148 32.47 -4.55 8.17
CA SER A 148 32.53 -5.86 7.55
C SER A 148 31.45 -6.82 8.02
N GLY A 149 31.09 -7.75 7.14
CA GLY A 149 30.16 -8.83 7.43
C GLY A 149 29.66 -9.54 6.17
N PRO A 150 28.73 -10.51 6.31
CA PRO A 150 28.31 -11.36 5.22
C PRO A 150 27.41 -10.64 4.21
N LEU A 151 27.57 -11.01 2.93
CA LEU A 151 26.74 -10.52 1.84
C LEU A 151 25.31 -11.07 1.96
N VAL A 152 24.31 -10.19 1.84
CA VAL A 152 22.88 -10.53 1.91
C VAL A 152 22.28 -10.62 0.51
N ASN A 153 22.57 -9.66 -0.37
CA ASN A 153 22.18 -9.71 -1.78
C ASN A 153 23.08 -8.84 -2.65
N LEU A 154 23.10 -9.13 -3.95
CA LEU A 154 23.88 -8.42 -4.97
C LEU A 154 23.03 -8.12 -6.20
N SER A 155 23.19 -6.96 -6.81
CA SER A 155 22.70 -6.62 -8.14
C SER A 155 23.76 -5.88 -8.94
N VAL A 156 23.46 -5.59 -10.20
CA VAL A 156 24.32 -4.77 -11.07
C VAL A 156 24.54 -3.36 -10.50
N GLY A 157 23.56 -2.83 -9.75
CA GLY A 157 23.60 -1.46 -9.23
C GLY A 157 24.10 -1.33 -7.79
N GLY A 158 24.36 -2.44 -7.09
CA GLY A 158 24.79 -2.38 -5.69
C GLY A 158 24.64 -3.69 -4.94
N LEU A 159 24.85 -3.63 -3.64
CA LEU A 159 24.77 -4.79 -2.74
C LEU A 159 24.09 -4.44 -1.44
N ALA A 160 23.72 -5.46 -0.68
CA ALA A 160 23.42 -5.31 0.74
C ALA A 160 24.21 -6.34 1.54
N PHE A 161 24.69 -5.96 2.71
CA PHE A 161 25.42 -6.85 3.62
C PHE A 161 25.03 -6.56 5.08
N ARG A 162 25.16 -7.57 5.92
CA ARG A 162 25.00 -7.45 7.36
C ARG A 162 26.30 -6.95 7.97
N VAL A 163 26.25 -6.07 8.94
CA VAL A 163 27.43 -5.56 9.65
C VAL A 163 27.65 -6.35 10.92
N ASP A 164 28.68 -7.19 10.93
CA ASP A 164 29.09 -7.97 12.11
C ASP A 164 30.16 -7.22 12.92
N ARG A 165 30.96 -6.38 12.24
CA ARG A 165 32.07 -5.64 12.85
C ARG A 165 32.17 -4.22 12.29
N VAL A 166 32.33 -3.26 13.20
CA VAL A 166 32.75 -1.88 12.91
C VAL A 166 34.10 -1.68 13.60
N MET A 167 35.08 -1.15 12.86
CA MET A 167 36.43 -0.90 13.34
C MET A 167 36.76 0.57 13.14
N ARG A 168 37.26 1.26 14.16
CA ARG A 168 37.89 2.57 13.97
C ARG A 168 39.25 2.36 13.32
N LEU A 169 39.54 3.13 12.27
CA LEU A 169 40.74 2.92 11.47
C LEU A 169 41.99 3.54 12.11
N ASP A 170 41.82 4.52 12.99
CA ASP A 170 42.92 5.21 13.69
C ASP A 170 43.70 4.28 14.62
N ASP A 171 42.97 3.49 15.41
CA ASP A 171 43.52 2.71 16.51
C ASP A 171 43.11 1.23 16.43
N HIS A 172 42.44 0.83 15.35
CA HIS A 172 41.95 -0.52 15.13
C HIS A 172 41.07 -1.05 16.27
N MET A 173 40.37 -0.16 16.97
CA MET A 173 39.43 -0.57 18.02
C MET A 173 38.09 -0.97 17.42
N ARG A 174 37.57 -2.12 17.88
CA ARG A 174 36.22 -2.56 17.54
C ARG A 174 35.21 -1.66 18.25
N ILE A 175 34.25 -1.14 17.48
CA ILE A 175 33.15 -0.32 17.99
C ILE A 175 31.85 -1.12 17.92
N THR A 176 30.98 -0.91 18.91
CA THR A 176 29.61 -1.43 18.87
C THR A 176 28.84 -0.73 17.74
N PRO A 177 28.29 -1.47 16.76
CA PRO A 177 27.55 -0.86 15.66
C PRO A 177 26.31 -0.13 16.18
N GLY A 178 25.98 1.00 15.55
CA GLY A 178 24.79 1.79 15.85
C GLY A 178 24.35 2.58 14.61
N LEU A 179 23.06 2.90 14.49
CA LEU A 179 22.52 3.56 13.30
C LEU A 179 23.19 4.90 12.98
N GLY A 180 23.72 5.60 13.99
CA GLY A 180 24.44 6.86 13.82
C GLY A 180 25.71 6.77 12.97
N PHE A 181 26.29 5.58 12.77
CA PHE A 181 27.44 5.39 11.88
C PHE A 181 27.05 5.38 10.39
N PHE A 182 25.76 5.19 10.10
CA PHE A 182 25.25 4.81 8.78
C PHE A 182 24.43 5.95 8.17
N GLU A 183 25.10 7.05 7.88
CA GLU A 183 24.49 8.21 7.22
C GLU A 183 24.27 7.96 5.72
N ARG A 184 23.02 8.08 5.28
CA ARG A 184 22.67 7.94 3.86
C ARG A 184 23.44 8.95 3.02
N GLY A 185 24.00 8.48 1.91
CA GLY A 185 24.83 9.27 1.00
C GLY A 185 26.33 9.23 1.33
N LYS A 186 26.73 8.66 2.48
CA LYS A 186 28.14 8.52 2.85
C LYS A 186 28.92 7.73 1.80
N ALA A 187 30.05 8.27 1.37
CA ALA A 187 30.91 7.63 0.39
C ALA A 187 31.68 6.46 1.03
N LEU A 188 31.76 5.36 0.28
CA LEU A 188 32.54 4.17 0.59
C LEU A 188 33.59 4.00 -0.51
N PRO A 189 34.73 4.71 -0.43
CA PRO A 189 35.76 4.68 -1.47
C PRO A 189 36.45 3.32 -1.62
N MET A 190 36.37 2.45 -0.62
CA MET A 190 36.80 1.06 -0.72
C MET A 190 35.64 0.14 -0.33
N LEU A 191 35.20 -0.67 -1.28
CA LEU A 191 34.22 -1.72 -1.10
C LEU A 191 34.77 -2.99 -1.74
N LYS A 192 35.03 -4.03 -0.94
CA LYS A 192 35.55 -5.31 -1.38
C LYS A 192 34.54 -6.40 -1.08
N ILE A 193 34.24 -7.23 -2.08
CA ILE A 193 33.42 -8.44 -1.92
C ILE A 193 34.35 -9.62 -2.13
N ARG A 194 34.39 -10.54 -1.16
CA ARG A 194 35.21 -11.74 -1.21
C ARG A 194 34.34 -12.96 -1.44
N ASP A 195 34.96 -13.98 -2.02
CA ASP A 195 34.40 -15.33 -2.16
C ASP A 195 33.09 -15.35 -2.97
N LEU A 196 33.03 -14.57 -4.06
CA LEU A 196 31.95 -14.68 -5.05
C LEU A 196 32.20 -15.89 -5.98
N PRO A 197 31.15 -16.49 -6.56
CA PRO A 197 31.29 -17.57 -7.54
C PRO A 197 32.20 -17.15 -8.70
N ASN A 198 33.29 -17.89 -8.93
CA ASN A 198 34.29 -17.61 -9.97
C ASN A 198 34.95 -16.23 -9.90
N LEU A 199 34.81 -15.52 -8.77
CA LEU A 199 35.37 -14.19 -8.58
C LEU A 199 35.86 -14.05 -7.11
N PRO A 200 37.13 -14.34 -6.83
CA PRO A 200 37.63 -14.44 -5.46
C PRO A 200 37.57 -13.10 -4.71
N VAL A 201 37.82 -12.00 -5.43
CA VAL A 201 37.70 -10.63 -4.91
C VAL A 201 37.12 -9.74 -6.00
N PHE A 202 36.12 -8.95 -5.62
CA PHE A 202 35.56 -7.88 -6.43
C PHE A 202 35.74 -6.55 -5.70
N ASP A 203 36.43 -5.60 -6.33
CA ASP A 203 36.70 -4.28 -5.77
C ASP A 203 35.81 -3.24 -6.46
N ALA A 204 35.16 -2.39 -5.66
CA ALA A 204 34.32 -1.31 -6.13
C ALA A 204 34.38 -0.10 -5.21
N ARG A 205 33.73 0.97 -5.66
CA ARG A 205 33.35 2.12 -4.83
C ARG A 205 31.85 2.10 -4.65
N GLY A 206 31.35 2.71 -3.59
CA GLY A 206 29.93 2.85 -3.42
C GLY A 206 29.52 4.02 -2.56
N THR A 207 28.22 4.21 -2.44
CA THR A 207 27.59 5.16 -1.54
C THR A 207 26.54 4.45 -0.70
N LEU A 208 26.45 4.84 0.57
CA LEU A 208 25.47 4.27 1.48
C LEU A 208 24.06 4.67 1.04
N ALA A 209 23.27 3.70 0.57
CA ALA A 209 21.92 3.97 0.06
C ALA A 209 20.87 3.92 1.18
N ASN A 210 21.00 2.95 2.09
CA ASN A 210 20.15 2.79 3.27
C ASN A 210 20.83 1.94 4.34
N ALA A 211 20.37 2.09 5.58
CA ALA A 211 20.70 1.21 6.69
C ALA A 211 19.41 0.90 7.48
N CYS A 212 19.29 -0.33 7.97
CA CYS A 212 18.20 -0.72 8.85
C CYS A 212 18.71 -1.65 9.95
N GLU A 213 18.04 -1.59 11.10
CA GLU A 213 18.21 -2.55 12.17
C GLU A 213 17.05 -3.55 12.10
N ARG A 214 17.37 -4.84 12.14
CA ARG A 214 16.40 -5.93 12.11
C ARG A 214 16.88 -7.01 13.06
N ASP A 215 16.05 -7.35 14.06
CA ASP A 215 16.35 -8.41 15.03
C ASP A 215 17.71 -8.22 15.75
N GLY A 216 18.11 -6.96 15.98
CA GLY A 216 19.40 -6.60 16.59
C GLY A 216 20.60 -6.66 15.63
N GLU A 217 20.37 -6.95 14.35
CA GLU A 217 21.39 -6.95 13.30
C GLU A 217 21.27 -5.71 12.42
N PHE A 218 22.40 -5.12 12.02
CA PHE A 218 22.42 -3.99 11.10
C PHE A 218 22.63 -4.49 9.67
N ILE A 219 21.71 -4.13 8.77
CA ILE A 219 21.82 -4.41 7.35
C ILE A 219 21.97 -3.10 6.61
N ILE A 220 23.00 -3.04 5.75
CA ILE A 220 23.34 -1.86 4.98
C ILE A 220 23.22 -2.17 3.51
N GLY A 221 22.53 -1.30 2.76
CA GLY A 221 22.56 -1.28 1.31
C GLY A 221 23.53 -0.23 0.79
N VAL A 222 24.36 -0.65 -0.15
CA VAL A 222 25.37 0.18 -0.82
C VAL A 222 25.03 0.21 -2.31
N GLN A 223 24.95 1.41 -2.88
CA GLN A 223 24.87 1.60 -4.31
C GLN A 223 26.29 1.65 -4.87
N PHE A 224 26.56 0.94 -5.97
CA PHE A 224 27.87 1.04 -6.62
C PHE A 224 28.05 2.42 -7.25
N GLY A 225 29.28 2.92 -7.20
CA GLY A 225 29.72 4.04 -8.03
C GLY A 225 29.82 3.64 -9.50
N GLU A 226 30.47 4.50 -10.29
CA GLU A 226 30.77 4.17 -11.68
C GLU A 226 31.69 2.93 -11.74
N LEU A 227 31.18 1.87 -12.37
CA LEU A 227 31.91 0.63 -12.60
C LEU A 227 32.58 0.68 -13.97
N ARG A 228 33.81 0.16 -14.06
CA ARG A 228 34.49 -0.04 -15.34
C ARG A 228 33.84 -1.18 -16.11
N GLU A 229 34.05 -1.23 -17.42
CA GLU A 229 33.48 -2.29 -18.26
C GLU A 229 33.88 -3.71 -17.80
N SER A 230 35.12 -3.89 -17.31
CA SER A 230 35.59 -5.17 -16.76
C SER A 230 34.84 -5.55 -15.49
N GLU A 231 34.70 -4.61 -14.55
CA GLU A 231 34.00 -4.80 -13.27
C GLU A 231 32.51 -5.08 -13.50
N PHE A 232 31.91 -4.37 -14.46
CA PHE A 232 30.53 -4.58 -14.87
C PHE A 232 30.31 -5.98 -15.45
N LYS A 233 31.22 -6.46 -16.31
CA LYS A 233 31.17 -7.80 -16.88
C LYS A 233 31.34 -8.88 -15.81
N GLU A 234 32.30 -8.72 -14.90
CA GLU A 234 32.52 -9.63 -13.78
C GLU A 234 31.28 -9.79 -12.89
N ILE A 235 30.60 -8.68 -12.56
CA ILE A 235 29.33 -8.74 -11.83
C ILE A 235 28.29 -9.51 -12.66
N LEU A 236 28.12 -9.20 -13.94
CA LEU A 236 27.13 -9.88 -14.77
C LEU A 236 27.35 -11.40 -14.82
N ASP A 237 28.60 -11.84 -14.95
CA ASP A 237 28.95 -13.27 -14.95
C ASP A 237 28.58 -13.93 -13.61
N VAL A 238 28.88 -13.28 -12.48
CA VAL A 238 28.45 -13.74 -11.15
C VAL A 238 26.93 -13.82 -11.07
N LEU A 239 26.20 -12.81 -11.53
CA LEU A 239 24.75 -12.76 -11.47
C LEU A 239 24.09 -13.82 -12.38
N ALA A 240 24.67 -14.11 -13.54
CA ALA A 240 24.21 -15.17 -14.43
C ALA A 240 24.34 -16.55 -13.78
N ILE A 241 25.46 -16.81 -13.08
CA ILE A 241 25.64 -18.04 -12.28
C ILE A 241 24.57 -18.11 -11.19
N ARG A 242 24.28 -17.00 -10.50
CA ARG A 242 23.22 -16.94 -9.47
C ARG A 242 21.85 -17.23 -10.04
N GLU A 243 21.52 -16.68 -11.20
CA GLU A 243 20.23 -16.92 -11.85
C GLU A 243 20.03 -18.40 -12.16
N ASN A 244 21.05 -19.06 -12.69
CA ASN A 244 21.01 -20.49 -12.99
C ASN A 244 20.87 -21.34 -11.71
N MET A 245 21.60 -21.01 -10.63
CA MET A 245 21.48 -21.69 -9.34
C MET A 245 20.09 -21.57 -8.72
N GLN A 246 19.44 -20.42 -8.87
CA GLN A 246 18.08 -20.21 -8.36
C GLN A 246 17.05 -20.99 -9.17
N ARG A 247 17.13 -20.97 -10.51
CA ARG A 247 16.24 -21.74 -11.37
C ARG A 247 16.32 -23.25 -11.07
N ALA A 248 17.52 -23.78 -10.85
CA ALA A 248 17.72 -25.18 -10.48
C ALA A 248 17.11 -25.54 -9.10
N ALA A 249 17.15 -24.61 -8.13
CA ALA A 249 16.56 -24.81 -6.81
C ALA A 249 15.02 -24.82 -6.83
N THR A 250 14.39 -24.06 -7.73
CA THR A 250 12.93 -24.03 -7.89
C THR A 250 12.38 -25.33 -8.48
N VAL A 251 13.10 -25.96 -9.42
CA VAL A 251 12.70 -27.25 -10.02
C VAL A 251 12.87 -28.43 -9.04
N SER A 252 13.82 -28.34 -8.10
CA SER A 252 14.08 -29.38 -7.09
C SER A 252 13.16 -29.33 -5.86
N SER A 253 12.24 -28.36 -5.77
CA SER A 253 11.37 -28.16 -4.59
C SER A 253 9.95 -28.74 -4.74
N GLY A 254 9.70 -29.53 -5.79
CA GLY A 254 8.56 -30.44 -5.86
C GLY A 254 8.93 -31.78 -5.21
N GLU A 255 8.11 -32.24 -4.27
CA GLU A 255 8.26 -33.50 -3.49
C GLU A 255 9.23 -33.48 -2.31
N ILE A 256 8.81 -32.89 -1.18
CA ILE A 256 9.05 -33.53 0.13
C ILE A 256 7.77 -33.40 0.97
N ARG A 257 6.95 -34.47 0.95
CA ARG A 257 6.04 -34.79 2.07
C ARG A 257 6.88 -34.88 3.33
N ARG A 258 6.58 -34.07 4.36
CA ARG A 258 7.12 -34.29 5.71
C ARG A 258 6.02 -34.80 6.61
N ASP A 259 6.18 -36.09 6.91
CA ASP A 259 5.44 -36.82 7.92
C ASP A 259 5.51 -36.15 9.29
N ALA A 260 4.41 -36.29 10.01
CA ALA A 260 4.27 -36.02 11.42
C ALA A 260 5.15 -36.98 12.24
N GLY A 261 5.93 -36.44 13.17
CA GLY A 261 6.79 -37.23 14.05
C GLY A 261 7.31 -36.45 15.26
N SER A 262 6.54 -36.51 16.36
CA SER A 262 6.96 -36.62 17.77
C SER A 262 7.98 -35.63 18.40
N ARG A 263 7.41 -34.75 19.23
CA ARG A 263 7.79 -34.37 20.62
C ARG A 263 9.28 -34.39 21.02
N GLY A 264 9.80 -33.19 21.30
CA GLY A 264 10.84 -32.93 22.28
C GLY A 264 10.42 -31.77 23.18
N SER A 265 10.23 -32.05 24.47
CA SER A 265 9.81 -31.15 25.53
C SER A 265 10.82 -30.03 25.83
N ARG A 266 10.38 -28.76 25.83
CA ARG A 266 11.07 -27.68 26.53
C ARG A 266 10.08 -26.69 27.18
N GLU A 267 10.09 -26.77 28.51
CA GLU A 267 9.90 -25.72 29.51
C GLU A 267 8.86 -24.61 29.28
N ASN A 268 7.77 -24.76 30.04
CA ASN A 268 6.81 -23.72 30.37
C ASN A 268 7.50 -22.49 31.01
N LYS A 269 7.44 -21.34 30.34
CA LYS A 269 7.40 -20.03 30.99
C LYS A 269 6.00 -19.45 30.83
N GLY A 270 5.43 -18.99 31.95
CA GLY A 270 4.02 -18.66 32.13
C GLY A 270 3.48 -17.53 31.23
N PRO A 271 2.16 -17.30 31.27
CA PRO A 271 1.47 -16.43 30.32
C PRO A 271 1.92 -14.98 30.50
N ALA A 272 2.45 -14.41 29.41
CA ALA A 272 2.61 -12.97 29.31
C ALA A 272 1.24 -12.29 29.51
N ALA A 273 1.23 -11.28 30.38
CA ALA A 273 0.05 -10.50 30.72
C ALA A 273 -0.70 -10.06 29.47
N ARG A 274 -2.01 -10.34 29.43
CA ARG A 274 -2.94 -9.76 28.47
C ARG A 274 -2.84 -8.24 28.61
N ILE A 275 -2.28 -7.60 27.59
CA ILE A 275 -2.46 -6.16 27.38
C ILE A 275 -3.96 -5.97 27.13
N SER A 276 -4.63 -5.30 28.04
CA SER A 276 -6.04 -4.90 27.88
C SER A 276 -6.18 -4.08 26.59
N PRO A 277 -7.23 -4.29 25.78
CA PRO A 277 -7.45 -3.47 24.61
C PRO A 277 -7.65 -2.01 25.03
N ALA A 278 -6.99 -1.12 24.29
CA ALA A 278 -7.06 0.32 24.48
C ALA A 278 -8.52 0.80 24.38
N GLY A 279 -8.92 1.57 25.40
CA GLY A 279 -9.98 2.58 25.40
C GLY A 279 -11.28 2.29 24.66
N THR A 280 -12.38 2.25 25.40
CA THR A 280 -13.73 2.58 24.91
C THR A 280 -13.69 3.86 24.06
N GLN A 281 -13.52 3.73 22.74
CA GLN A 281 -13.69 4.84 21.83
C GLN A 281 -15.19 5.11 21.75
N THR A 282 -15.60 6.30 22.15
CA THR A 282 -16.99 6.76 22.06
C THR A 282 -17.42 6.73 20.58
N PRO A 283 -18.66 6.28 20.25
CA PRO A 283 -19.20 6.24 18.88
C PRO A 283 -18.95 7.53 18.06
N ASP A 284 -18.98 8.68 18.73
CA ASP A 284 -18.68 9.99 18.16
C ASP A 284 -17.28 10.13 17.53
N ALA A 285 -16.27 9.44 18.03
CA ALA A 285 -14.91 9.53 17.49
C ALA A 285 -14.78 8.83 16.13
N LEU A 286 -15.53 7.74 15.94
CA LEU A 286 -15.56 6.96 14.70
C LEU A 286 -16.38 7.65 13.62
N HIS A 287 -17.54 8.23 13.96
CA HIS A 287 -18.28 9.07 13.03
C HIS A 287 -17.42 10.25 12.57
N ARG A 288 -16.69 10.91 13.48
CA ARG A 288 -15.76 11.99 13.11
C ARG A 288 -14.65 11.53 12.17
N LEU A 289 -14.12 10.33 12.33
CA LEU A 289 -13.12 9.77 11.42
C LEU A 289 -13.74 9.41 10.05
N GLY A 290 -14.91 8.78 10.05
CA GLY A 290 -15.67 8.44 8.85
C GLY A 290 -15.94 9.68 7.99
N ARG A 291 -16.52 10.73 8.59
CA ARG A 291 -16.79 12.01 7.92
C ARG A 291 -15.55 12.65 7.30
N ARG A 292 -14.39 12.53 7.95
CA ARG A 292 -13.11 13.04 7.42
C ARG A 292 -12.63 12.28 6.18
N CYS A 293 -13.00 11.00 6.07
CA CYS A 293 -12.63 10.14 4.96
C CYS A 293 -13.64 10.18 3.80
N THR A 294 -14.92 10.46 4.08
CA THR A 294 -16.00 10.62 3.09
C THR A 294 -15.69 11.75 2.13
N ARG A 295 -15.63 11.44 0.84
CA ARG A 295 -15.51 12.45 -0.21
C ARG A 295 -16.88 12.92 -0.65
N ILE A 296 -17.07 14.24 -0.65
CA ILE A 296 -18.32 14.90 -1.05
C ILE A 296 -18.07 15.75 -2.29
N ILE A 297 -18.95 15.65 -3.28
CA ILE A 297 -19.01 16.60 -4.40
C ILE A 297 -20.31 17.41 -4.26
N LEU A 298 -20.18 18.69 -3.93
CA LEU A 298 -21.27 19.64 -3.81
C LEU A 298 -21.50 20.35 -5.14
N ALA A 299 -22.58 19.99 -5.84
CA ALA A 299 -23.03 20.62 -7.07
C ALA A 299 -23.97 21.78 -6.77
N MET A 300 -23.42 22.99 -6.70
CA MET A 300 -24.17 24.21 -6.36
C MET A 300 -23.46 25.45 -6.90
N GLU A 301 -24.23 26.42 -7.42
CA GLU A 301 -23.68 27.69 -7.88
C GLU A 301 -22.96 28.45 -6.74
N PRO A 302 -21.89 29.21 -7.05
CA PRO A 302 -21.25 30.08 -6.07
C PRO A 302 -22.24 31.07 -5.44
N GLY A 303 -22.28 31.12 -4.11
CA GLY A 303 -23.13 32.05 -3.38
C GLY A 303 -23.18 31.76 -1.89
N ALA A 304 -23.86 32.64 -1.13
CA ALA A 304 -23.94 32.55 0.33
C ALA A 304 -24.49 31.20 0.83
N GLY A 305 -25.43 30.60 0.10
CA GLY A 305 -25.96 29.27 0.44
C GLY A 305 -24.90 28.16 0.36
N ARG A 306 -24.04 28.19 -0.67
CA ARG A 306 -22.94 27.24 -0.83
C ARG A 306 -21.91 27.40 0.29
N GLU A 307 -21.54 28.63 0.61
CA GLU A 307 -20.60 28.92 1.69
C GLU A 307 -21.13 28.45 3.05
N GLN A 308 -22.42 28.66 3.33
CA GLN A 308 -23.08 28.18 4.54
C GLN A 308 -23.01 26.65 4.66
N ILE A 309 -23.37 25.93 3.59
CA ILE A 309 -23.30 24.45 3.57
C ILE A 309 -21.87 23.99 3.78
N GLN A 310 -20.91 24.63 3.10
CA GLN A 310 -19.51 24.25 3.22
C GLN A 310 -18.99 24.43 4.65
N GLN A 311 -19.40 25.51 5.32
CA GLN A 311 -19.06 25.77 6.72
C GLN A 311 -19.73 24.76 7.66
N ALA A 312 -21.01 24.44 7.46
CA ALA A 312 -21.75 23.45 8.24
C ALA A 312 -21.13 22.04 8.11
N PHE A 313 -20.73 21.65 6.89
CA PHE A 313 -20.10 20.35 6.63
C PHE A 313 -18.71 20.26 7.26
N SER A 314 -17.92 21.34 7.12
CA SER A 314 -16.59 21.42 7.72
C SER A 314 -16.65 21.35 9.24
N SER A 315 -17.61 22.06 9.87
CA SER A 315 -17.79 22.04 11.33
C SER A 315 -18.27 20.67 11.85
N ALA A 316 -19.04 19.93 11.03
CA ALA A 316 -19.47 18.57 11.34
C ALA A 316 -18.39 17.49 11.09
N GLY A 317 -17.28 17.84 10.43
CA GLY A 317 -16.10 16.98 10.22
C GLY A 317 -15.88 16.48 8.79
N PHE A 318 -16.67 16.91 7.82
CA PHE A 318 -16.48 16.57 6.40
C PHE A 318 -15.41 17.45 5.77
N LEU A 319 -14.17 16.97 5.79
CA LEU A 319 -13.00 17.75 5.33
C LEU A 319 -12.66 17.53 3.86
N ARG A 320 -13.20 16.49 3.22
CA ARG A 320 -12.93 16.12 1.81
C ARG A 320 -14.09 16.50 0.91
N MET A 321 -14.37 17.79 0.82
CA MET A 321 -15.45 18.33 0.02
C MET A 321 -14.88 19.11 -1.17
N GLU A 322 -15.38 18.79 -2.35
CA GLU A 322 -15.14 19.50 -3.59
C GLU A 322 -16.45 20.15 -4.02
N ALA A 323 -16.41 21.39 -4.48
CA ALA A 323 -17.63 22.08 -4.86
C ALA A 323 -17.52 22.57 -6.31
N VAL A 324 -18.56 22.26 -7.08
CA VAL A 324 -18.64 22.49 -8.52
C VAL A 324 -19.92 23.23 -8.85
N ASP A 325 -19.88 24.03 -9.90
CA ASP A 325 -20.93 25.02 -10.15
C ASP A 325 -22.18 24.40 -10.81
N THR A 326 -22.06 23.20 -11.40
CA THR A 326 -23.14 22.54 -12.13
C THR A 326 -23.19 21.04 -11.87
N LEU A 327 -24.39 20.45 -11.99
CA LEU A 327 -24.60 19.01 -11.91
C LEU A 327 -23.84 18.26 -13.01
N ASP A 328 -23.83 18.78 -14.25
CA ASP A 328 -23.13 18.11 -15.36
C ASP A 328 -21.63 17.98 -15.10
N ARG A 329 -21.02 18.99 -14.46
CA ARG A 329 -19.62 18.94 -14.05
C ARG A 329 -19.40 17.93 -12.92
N ALA A 330 -20.29 17.89 -11.92
CA ALA A 330 -20.23 16.89 -10.86
C ALA A 330 -20.30 15.46 -11.42
N LEU A 331 -21.25 15.19 -12.31
CA LEU A 331 -21.41 13.89 -12.95
C LEU A 331 -20.22 13.54 -13.85
N ALA A 332 -19.64 14.53 -14.55
CA ALA A 332 -18.43 14.32 -15.33
C ALA A 332 -17.21 13.96 -14.45
N GLU A 333 -17.08 14.58 -13.28
CA GLU A 333 -16.04 14.23 -12.30
C GLU A 333 -16.24 12.81 -11.76
N VAL A 334 -17.47 12.42 -11.42
CA VAL A 334 -17.78 11.04 -11.02
C VAL A 334 -17.49 10.03 -12.13
N ARG A 335 -17.74 10.38 -13.40
CA ARG A 335 -17.40 9.53 -14.57
C ARG A 335 -15.90 9.41 -14.78
N ALA A 336 -15.16 10.52 -14.63
CA ALA A 336 -13.71 10.54 -14.73
C ALA A 336 -13.03 9.84 -13.55
N GLU A 337 -13.74 9.72 -12.42
CA GLU A 337 -13.26 9.09 -11.19
C GLU A 337 -13.00 7.60 -11.41
N ARG A 338 -11.71 7.26 -11.44
CA ARG A 338 -11.29 5.86 -11.47
C ARG A 338 -11.38 5.19 -10.09
N SER A 339 -11.47 5.94 -8.98
CA SER A 339 -11.53 5.37 -7.61
C SER A 339 -12.72 4.42 -7.37
N ALA A 340 -12.52 3.25 -6.77
CA ALA A 340 -13.60 2.29 -6.54
C ALA A 340 -14.68 2.76 -5.52
N ALA A 341 -14.39 3.78 -4.70
CA ALA A 341 -15.39 4.42 -3.85
C ALA A 341 -16.05 5.60 -4.60
N CYS A 342 -17.38 5.53 -4.77
CA CYS A 342 -18.15 6.66 -5.31
C CYS A 342 -18.22 7.80 -4.28
N PRO A 343 -18.01 9.05 -4.69
CA PRO A 343 -18.24 10.18 -3.80
C PRO A 343 -19.73 10.34 -3.50
N LEU A 344 -20.04 10.90 -2.32
CA LEU A 344 -21.39 11.33 -2.00
C LEU A 344 -21.70 12.61 -2.79
N LEU A 345 -22.67 12.53 -3.70
CA LEU A 345 -23.15 13.69 -4.44
C LEU A 345 -24.11 14.51 -3.56
N VAL A 346 -23.92 15.82 -3.51
CA VAL A 346 -24.80 16.72 -2.77
C VAL A 346 -25.24 17.83 -3.72
N LEU A 347 -26.54 18.04 -3.84
CA LEU A 347 -27.10 19.02 -4.78
C LEU A 347 -28.25 19.79 -4.17
N GLU A 348 -28.41 21.05 -4.56
CA GLU A 348 -29.58 21.86 -4.19
C GLU A 348 -30.83 21.36 -4.95
N SER A 349 -31.89 21.07 -4.20
CA SER A 349 -33.19 20.68 -4.77
C SER A 349 -33.91 21.93 -5.31
N GLY A 350 -33.65 22.24 -6.58
CA GLY A 350 -34.34 23.32 -7.32
C GLY A 350 -35.49 22.84 -8.21
N PRO A 351 -36.04 23.72 -9.08
CA PRO A 351 -37.11 23.38 -10.03
C PRO A 351 -36.71 22.31 -11.06
N ALA A 352 -35.41 22.00 -11.17
CA ALA A 352 -34.88 20.95 -12.03
C ALA A 352 -34.64 19.61 -11.31
N LYS A 353 -35.22 19.40 -10.13
CA LYS A 353 -35.04 18.18 -9.30
C LYS A 353 -35.23 16.88 -10.09
N ASP A 354 -36.31 16.75 -10.85
CA ASP A 354 -36.62 15.51 -11.57
C ASP A 354 -35.60 15.20 -12.67
N ARG A 355 -35.08 16.26 -13.32
CA ARG A 355 -33.98 16.15 -14.28
C ARG A 355 -32.69 15.71 -13.60
N ALA A 356 -32.41 16.23 -12.40
CA ALA A 356 -31.22 15.86 -11.63
C ALA A 356 -31.27 14.40 -11.18
N ILE A 357 -32.41 13.94 -10.65
CA ILE A 357 -32.65 12.53 -10.28
C ILE A 357 -32.47 11.63 -11.50
N SER A 358 -33.10 11.97 -12.62
CA SER A 358 -32.99 11.19 -13.86
C SER A 358 -31.54 11.08 -14.36
N ALA A 359 -30.76 12.16 -14.24
CA ALA A 359 -29.35 12.18 -14.63
C ALA A 359 -28.48 11.32 -13.70
N ILE A 360 -28.72 11.38 -12.38
CA ILE A 360 -28.03 10.53 -11.40
C ILE A 360 -28.35 9.05 -11.64
N GLN A 361 -29.63 8.72 -11.87
CA GLN A 361 -30.05 7.34 -12.17
C GLN A 361 -29.49 6.82 -13.49
N SER A 362 -29.38 7.68 -14.51
CA SER A 362 -28.70 7.31 -15.75
C SER A 362 -27.23 7.00 -15.49
N LEU A 363 -26.53 7.81 -14.69
CA LEU A 363 -25.14 7.55 -14.33
C LEU A 363 -25.01 6.28 -13.48
N GLN A 364 -25.92 6.02 -12.55
CA GLN A 364 -25.96 4.79 -11.76
C GLN A 364 -26.07 3.54 -12.65
N LYS A 365 -26.89 3.60 -13.72
CA LYS A 365 -26.99 2.54 -14.72
C LYS A 365 -25.69 2.37 -15.50
N ASP A 366 -25.05 3.47 -15.89
CA ASP A 366 -23.76 3.46 -16.62
C ASP A 366 -22.62 2.87 -15.76
N LEU A 367 -22.62 3.15 -14.45
CA LEU A 367 -21.62 2.66 -13.48
C LEU A 367 -21.81 1.17 -13.13
N GLY A 368 -23.00 0.62 -13.36
CA GLY A 368 -23.36 -0.78 -13.10
C GLY A 368 -23.50 -1.12 -11.60
N GLU A 369 -23.77 -2.38 -11.30
CA GLU A 369 -24.05 -2.88 -9.93
C GLU A 369 -22.84 -2.84 -8.99
N THR A 370 -21.64 -2.55 -9.51
CA THR A 370 -20.39 -2.56 -8.73
C THR A 370 -20.10 -1.25 -7.98
N ARG A 371 -20.89 -0.20 -8.25
CA ARG A 371 -20.69 1.15 -7.71
C ARG A 371 -22.05 1.75 -7.36
N GLU A 372 -22.30 1.98 -6.07
CA GLU A 372 -23.50 2.68 -5.60
C GLU A 372 -23.19 4.17 -5.49
N LEU A 373 -23.89 4.97 -6.29
CA LEU A 373 -23.82 6.43 -6.28
C LEU A 373 -24.93 6.96 -5.38
N THR A 374 -24.57 7.28 -4.13
CA THR A 374 -25.45 7.92 -3.17
C THR A 374 -25.54 9.42 -3.41
N ALA A 375 -26.73 9.99 -3.29
CA ALA A 375 -26.96 11.42 -3.47
C ALA A 375 -27.86 12.03 -2.38
N ALA A 376 -27.48 13.20 -1.89
CA ALA A 376 -28.25 14.04 -0.99
C ALA A 376 -28.88 15.22 -1.75
N LEU A 377 -30.20 15.36 -1.69
CA LEU A 377 -30.94 16.48 -2.25
C LEU A 377 -31.22 17.49 -1.14
N LEU A 378 -30.54 18.64 -1.13
CA LEU A 378 -30.72 19.67 -0.10
C LEU A 378 -32.03 20.43 -0.32
N VAL A 379 -32.92 20.43 0.67
CA VAL A 379 -34.26 21.02 0.59
C VAL A 379 -34.38 22.16 1.62
N ARG A 380 -34.84 23.32 1.18
CA ARG A 380 -35.05 24.50 2.04
C ARG A 380 -36.39 24.49 2.78
N GLU A 381 -37.38 23.80 2.25
CA GLU A 381 -38.75 23.77 2.76
C GLU A 381 -39.10 22.37 3.30
N GLU A 382 -39.77 22.33 4.46
CA GLU A 382 -40.38 21.11 4.98
C GLU A 382 -41.84 21.01 4.50
N PRO A 383 -42.38 19.79 4.25
CA PRO A 383 -41.79 18.48 4.50
C PRO A 383 -40.84 18.00 3.40
N LEU A 384 -39.89 17.13 3.78
CA LEU A 384 -38.96 16.51 2.83
C LEU A 384 -39.72 15.64 1.82
N PRO A 385 -39.60 15.89 0.50
CA PRO A 385 -40.35 15.16 -0.50
C PRO A 385 -39.85 13.73 -0.60
N PRO A 386 -40.73 12.71 -0.56
CA PRO A 386 -40.30 11.32 -0.65
C PRO A 386 -39.58 11.06 -1.97
N THR A 387 -38.55 10.23 -1.91
CA THR A 387 -37.83 9.70 -3.07
C THR A 387 -38.06 8.19 -3.14
N GLU A 388 -38.40 7.68 -4.31
CA GLU A 388 -38.60 6.24 -4.52
C GLU A 388 -37.27 5.46 -4.56
N ASP A 389 -36.16 6.16 -4.76
CA ASP A 389 -34.82 5.60 -4.87
C ASP A 389 -34.10 5.64 -3.51
N PRO A 390 -33.72 4.48 -2.93
CA PRO A 390 -33.06 4.44 -1.63
C PRO A 390 -31.68 5.10 -1.61
N LEU A 391 -31.02 5.22 -2.77
CA LEU A 391 -29.69 5.84 -2.90
C LEU A 391 -29.76 7.37 -3.01
N ILE A 392 -30.94 7.94 -3.25
CA ILE A 392 -31.15 9.38 -3.39
C ILE A 392 -32.07 9.83 -2.27
N ARG A 393 -31.58 10.59 -1.28
CA ARG A 393 -32.39 11.01 -0.13
C ARG A 393 -32.51 12.53 -0.03
N PRO A 394 -33.70 13.05 0.28
CA PRO A 394 -33.86 14.46 0.63
C PRO A 394 -33.21 14.73 2.00
N VAL A 395 -32.49 15.84 2.10
CA VAL A 395 -31.78 16.28 3.31
C VAL A 395 -32.20 17.72 3.60
N PRO A 396 -32.56 18.06 4.84
CA PRO A 396 -32.91 19.44 5.18
C PRO A 396 -31.69 20.35 4.99
N TRP A 397 -31.95 21.64 4.75
CA TRP A 397 -30.89 22.61 4.50
C TRP A 397 -29.84 22.61 5.63
N PRO A 398 -28.56 22.33 5.34
CA PRO A 398 -27.53 22.26 6.35
C PRO A 398 -27.30 23.62 7.01
N ASP A 399 -27.47 23.66 8.32
CA ASP A 399 -27.18 24.82 9.15
C ASP A 399 -26.39 24.39 10.39
N ALA A 400 -25.63 25.32 10.97
CA ALA A 400 -24.86 25.07 12.19
C ALA A 400 -25.76 24.89 13.43
N ALA A 401 -26.96 25.48 13.42
CA ALA A 401 -27.91 25.38 14.53
C ALA A 401 -28.79 24.13 14.46
N ASN A 402 -29.11 23.66 13.24
CA ASN A 402 -29.94 22.48 13.03
C ASN A 402 -29.09 21.31 12.52
N THR A 403 -28.96 20.24 13.32
CA THR A 403 -28.16 19.04 12.98
C THR A 403 -28.99 17.89 12.41
N ALA A 404 -30.28 18.08 12.14
CA ALA A 404 -31.17 17.02 11.62
C ALA A 404 -30.72 16.45 10.26
N TRP A 405 -29.92 17.19 9.49
CA TRP A 405 -29.33 16.73 8.24
C TRP A 405 -28.20 15.71 8.44
N LEU A 406 -27.55 15.73 9.60
CA LEU A 406 -26.31 15.02 9.83
C LEU A 406 -26.46 13.49 9.87
N PRO A 407 -27.47 12.91 10.55
CA PRO A 407 -27.70 11.46 10.51
C PRO A 407 -28.00 10.96 9.09
N ILE A 408 -28.80 11.69 8.31
CA ILE A 408 -29.15 11.29 6.93
C ILE A 408 -27.90 11.31 6.03
N LEU A 409 -27.02 12.30 6.23
CA LEU A 409 -25.77 12.38 5.50
C LEU A 409 -24.77 11.28 5.93
N ASP A 410 -24.74 10.92 7.20
CA ASP A 410 -23.97 9.80 7.73
C ASP A 410 -24.49 8.46 7.15
N GLU A 411 -25.81 8.26 7.07
CA GLU A 411 -26.46 7.10 6.43
C GLU A 411 -26.03 6.97 4.96
N LEU A 412 -26.18 8.05 4.18
CA LEU A 412 -25.78 8.09 2.77
C LEU A 412 -24.28 7.91 2.58
N ALA A 413 -23.47 8.34 3.55
CA ALA A 413 -22.02 8.12 3.54
C ALA A 413 -21.62 6.70 3.98
N GLY A 414 -22.58 5.83 4.31
CA GLY A 414 -22.34 4.47 4.77
C GLY A 414 -21.74 4.39 6.18
N LEU A 415 -22.02 5.40 7.01
CA LEU A 415 -21.47 5.54 8.38
C LEU A 415 -22.42 5.01 9.47
N GLU A 416 -23.66 4.65 9.14
CA GLU A 416 -24.61 4.10 10.12
C GLU A 416 -24.37 2.63 10.47
N TYR A 417 -24.52 2.33 11.76
CA TYR A 417 -24.49 0.99 12.33
C TYR A 417 -25.82 0.27 12.03
N ASN A 418 -25.80 -0.76 11.18
CA ASN A 418 -26.80 -1.82 11.33
C ASN A 418 -26.42 -2.65 12.55
N ALA A 419 -27.18 -2.45 13.64
CA ALA A 419 -27.08 -3.23 14.87
C ALA A 419 -27.31 -4.72 14.65
#